data_AF-A0A7Y9XXP3-F1
#
_entry.id   AF-A0A7Y9XXP3-F1
#
_cell.length_a   1.000
_cell.length_b   1.000
_cell.length_c   1.000
_cell.angle_alpha   90.00
_cell.angle_beta   90.00
_cell.angle_gamma   90.00
#
_symmetry.space_group_name_H-M   'P 1'
#
loop_
_entity.id
_entity.type
_entity.pdbx_description
1 polymer ?
#
loop_
_entity_poly.entity_id
_entity_poly.type
_entity_poly.pdbx_seq_one_letter_code
_entity_poly.pdbx_strand_id
1 'polypeptide(L)'
;MRVVIYDEESLEPITVVNLPGLTDRALEEKRHWRMTLPSPQAEGGDVRRAIAKPRYVDLEFDKISRVSLHHGVQETWLCLTRATELAMLLVPDWLPGQRPAIERLQEENARLASLMESTITSL
;
A
#
# COMPACT_ATOMS: atom_id res chain seq x y z
N MET A 1 5.91 -0.08 -10.96
CA MET A 1 6.77 0.88 -10.25
C MET A 1 6.31 0.96 -8.81
N ARG A 2 7.23 0.89 -7.84
CA ARG A 2 6.91 1.01 -6.42
C ARG A 2 6.97 2.47 -6.01
N VAL A 3 5.97 2.96 -5.29
CA VAL A 3 5.86 4.35 -4.88
C VAL A 3 5.36 4.47 -3.45
N VAL A 4 5.79 5.53 -2.77
CA VAL A 4 5.21 5.97 -1.50
C VAL A 4 4.12 6.98 -1.85
N ILE A 5 2.90 6.74 -1.38
CA ILE A 5 1.79 7.69 -1.48
C ILE A 5 1.88 8.63 -0.29
N TYR A 6 1.83 9.93 -0.57
CA TYR A 6 1.81 10.98 0.43
C TYR A 6 0.45 11.69 0.42
N ASP A 7 0.06 12.21 1.57
CA ASP A 7 -1.04 13.14 1.70
C ASP A 7 -0.67 14.47 1.02
N GLU A 8 -1.54 15.00 0.15
CA GLU A 8 -1.24 16.21 -0.62
C GLU A 8 -1.09 17.46 0.25
N GLU A 9 -1.80 17.55 1.38
CA GLU A 9 -1.81 18.74 2.24
C GLU A 9 -0.66 18.76 3.23
N SER A 10 -0.42 17.63 3.90
CA SER A 10 0.57 17.49 4.98
C SER A 10 1.92 16.94 4.50
N LEU A 11 1.97 16.33 3.31
CA LEU A 11 3.12 15.58 2.80
C LEU A 11 3.56 14.43 3.73
N GLU A 12 2.66 13.94 4.58
CA GLU A 12 2.92 12.76 5.40
C GLU A 12 2.80 11.48 4.56
N PRO A 13 3.72 10.50 4.74
CA PRO A 13 3.64 9.24 4.03
C PRO A 13 2.46 8.41 4.53
N ILE A 14 1.59 7.99 3.61
CA ILE A 14 0.40 7.19 3.92
C ILE A 14 0.73 5.70 3.81
N THR A 15 1.16 5.25 2.65
CA THR A 15 1.42 3.83 2.37
C THR A 15 2.36 3.66 1.19
N VAL A 16 2.88 2.44 1.01
CA VAL A 16 3.70 2.06 -0.14
C VAL A 16 2.91 1.09 -0.98
N VAL A 17 2.87 1.32 -2.29
CA VAL A 17 2.17 0.45 -3.24
C VAL A 17 3.03 0.13 -4.45
N ASN A 18 2.76 -1.01 -5.06
CA ASN A 18 3.29 -1.34 -6.37
C ASN A 18 2.23 -1.04 -7.44
N LEU A 19 2.58 -0.17 -8.38
CA LEU A 19 1.76 0.20 -9.52
C LEU A 19 2.24 -0.58 -10.76
N PRO A 20 1.62 -1.73 -11.08
CA PRO A 20 2.02 -2.53 -12.23
C PRO A 20 1.79 -1.76 -13.54
N GLY A 21 2.74 -1.83 -14.46
CA GLY A 21 2.66 -1.15 -15.76
C GLY A 21 2.95 0.35 -15.74
N LEU A 22 3.05 0.97 -14.55
CA LEU A 22 3.48 2.36 -14.45
C LEU A 22 5.01 2.46 -14.61
N THR A 23 5.44 3.31 -15.54
CA THR A 23 6.85 3.59 -15.86
C THR A 23 7.08 5.11 -15.83
N ASP A 24 8.33 5.55 -15.68
CA ASP A 24 8.66 6.99 -15.64
C ASP A 24 8.16 7.72 -16.89
N ARG A 25 8.30 7.10 -18.08
CA ARG A 25 7.77 7.65 -19.33
C ARG A 25 6.25 7.83 -19.30
N ALA A 26 5.53 6.87 -18.73
CA ALA A 26 4.07 6.98 -18.60
C ALA A 26 3.67 8.14 -17.68
N LEU A 27 4.48 8.44 -16.65
CA LEU A 27 4.26 9.58 -15.76
C LEU A 27 4.57 10.93 -16.41
N GLU A 28 5.54 10.98 -17.32
CA GLU A 28 5.80 12.18 -18.13
C GLU A 28 4.62 12.50 -19.06
N GLU A 29 3.96 11.47 -19.60
CA GLU A 29 2.79 11.62 -20.49
C GLU A 29 1.49 11.87 -19.70
N LYS A 30 1.32 11.23 -18.54
CA LYS A 30 0.11 11.34 -17.72
C LYS A 30 0.43 11.26 -16.23
N ARG A 31 0.26 12.39 -15.55
CA ARG A 31 0.50 12.54 -14.10
C ARG A 31 -0.66 12.10 -13.20
N HIS A 32 -1.79 11.72 -13.79
CA HIS A 32 -2.99 11.33 -13.04
C HIS A 32 -3.26 9.84 -13.20
N TRP A 33 -3.38 9.14 -12.09
CA TRP A 33 -3.63 7.70 -12.06
C TRP A 33 -4.79 7.37 -11.13
N ARG A 34 -5.56 6.33 -11.47
CA ARG A 34 -6.70 5.90 -10.66
C ARG A 34 -6.54 4.43 -10.29
N MET A 35 -6.49 4.15 -8.99
CA MET A 35 -6.44 2.79 -8.48
C MET A 35 -7.80 2.34 -8.00
N THR A 36 -8.11 1.06 -8.20
CA THR A 36 -9.32 0.44 -7.65
C THR A 36 -9.00 -0.15 -6.29
N LEU A 37 -9.86 0.11 -5.31
CA LEU A 37 -9.76 -0.50 -4.00
C LEU A 37 -10.28 -1.94 -4.01
N PRO A 38 -9.68 -2.83 -3.21
CA PRO A 38 -10.24 -4.17 -3.01
C PRO A 38 -11.66 -4.03 -2.44
N SER A 39 -12.58 -4.84 -2.97
CA SER A 39 -13.94 -4.87 -2.44
C SER A 39 -13.92 -5.51 -1.04
N PRO A 40 -14.67 -4.97 -0.07
CA PRO A 40 -14.79 -5.61 1.23
C PRO A 40 -15.39 -7.01 1.03
N GLN A 41 -14.68 -8.05 1.48
CA GLN A 41 -15.23 -9.39 1.49
C GLN A 41 -16.38 -9.40 2.50
N ALA A 42 -17.57 -9.80 2.06
CA ALA A 42 -18.69 -10.02 2.96
C ALA A 42 -18.41 -11.29 3.76
N GLU A 43 -17.90 -11.13 4.99
CA GLU A 43 -17.88 -12.22 5.96
C GLU A 43 -19.32 -12.50 6.41
N GLY A 44 -19.87 -13.64 5.99
CA GLY A 44 -21.13 -14.15 6.49
C GLY A 44 -22.33 -14.00 5.54
N GLY A 45 -22.59 -15.06 4.78
CA GLY A 45 -23.91 -15.68 4.74
C GLY A 45 -25.11 -14.96 4.10
N ASP A 46 -25.01 -13.72 3.61
CA ASP A 46 -26.13 -13.09 2.90
C ASP A 46 -25.76 -12.76 1.45
N VAL A 47 -26.14 -13.67 0.55
CA VAL A 47 -25.97 -13.61 -0.91
C VAL A 47 -26.98 -12.60 -1.52
N ARG A 48 -27.18 -11.46 -0.87
CA ARG A 48 -27.80 -10.30 -1.49
C ARG A 48 -26.68 -9.40 -1.94
N ARG A 49 -26.30 -9.59 -3.21
CA ARG A 49 -25.38 -8.77 -4.02
C ARG A 49 -25.50 -7.30 -3.64
N ALA A 50 -24.74 -6.86 -2.65
CA ALA A 50 -24.32 -5.48 -2.59
C ALA A 50 -23.38 -5.33 -3.77
N ILE A 51 -23.90 -4.83 -4.89
CA ILE A 51 -23.07 -4.30 -5.97
C ILE A 51 -22.40 -3.07 -5.35
N ALA A 52 -21.35 -3.31 -4.56
CA ALA A 52 -20.55 -2.27 -3.97
C ALA A 52 -19.95 -1.52 -5.15
N LYS A 53 -20.31 -0.24 -5.29
CA LYS A 53 -19.71 0.62 -6.31
C LYS A 53 -18.19 0.52 -6.13
N PRO A 54 -17.42 0.25 -7.21
CA PRO A 54 -15.97 0.20 -7.12
C PRO A 54 -15.50 1.54 -6.55
N ARG A 55 -14.77 1.47 -5.43
CA ARG A 55 -14.16 2.64 -4.82
C ARG A 55 -12.80 2.84 -5.46
N TYR A 56 -12.45 4.09 -5.70
CA TYR A 56 -11.21 4.44 -6.36
C TYR A 56 -10.40 5.39 -5.49
N VAL A 57 -9.07 5.30 -5.63
CA VAL A 57 -8.13 6.29 -5.12
C VAL A 57 -7.54 6.99 -6.31
N ASP A 58 -7.69 8.31 -6.34
CA ASP A 58 -7.04 9.17 -7.32
C ASP A 58 -5.65 9.53 -6.81
N LEU A 59 -4.66 9.32 -7.67
CA LEU A 59 -3.24 9.56 -7.42
C LEU A 59 -2.74 10.60 -8.43
N GLU A 60 -1.99 11.57 -7.93
CA GLU A 60 -1.31 12.58 -8.73
C GLU A 60 0.20 12.45 -8.58
N PHE A 61 0.94 12.70 -9.65
CA PHE A 61 2.38 12.52 -9.70
C PHE A 61 3.10 13.81 -10.03
N ASP A 62 3.95 14.24 -9.11
CA ASP A 62 4.79 15.42 -9.27
C ASP A 62 6.27 15.05 -9.39
N LYS A 63 6.95 15.68 -10.34
CA LYS A 63 8.39 15.46 -10.56
C LYS A 63 9.16 16.40 -9.65
N ILE A 64 9.98 15.84 -8.77
CA ILE A 64 10.85 16.60 -7.88
C ILE A 64 12.32 16.35 -8.22
N SER A 65 13.12 17.42 -8.20
CA SER A 65 14.55 17.36 -8.40
C SER A 65 15.27 17.58 -7.07
N ARG A 66 16.02 16.58 -6.61
CA ARG A 66 16.92 16.69 -5.46
C ARG A 66 18.33 16.90 -5.95
N VAL A 67 18.95 18.02 -5.58
CA VAL A 67 20.37 18.24 -5.82
C VAL A 67 21.16 17.61 -4.68
N SER A 68 22.01 16.65 -5.00
CA SER A 68 22.94 16.04 -4.06
C SER A 68 24.37 16.51 -4.35
N LEU A 69 25.08 16.94 -3.30
CA LEU A 69 26.47 17.42 -3.39
C LEU A 69 27.42 16.41 -4.06
N HIS A 70 27.11 15.11 -3.99
CA HIS A 70 27.96 14.05 -4.51
C HIS A 70 27.52 13.49 -5.87
N HIS A 71 26.26 13.65 -6.26
CA HIS A 71 25.67 12.87 -7.36
C HIS A 71 24.92 13.74 -8.39
N GLY A 72 24.99 15.06 -8.27
CA GLY A 72 24.31 15.99 -9.19
C GLY A 72 22.81 16.07 -8.92
N VAL A 73 22.03 16.35 -9.97
CA VAL A 73 20.57 16.43 -9.91
C VAL A 73 19.97 15.04 -10.03
N GLN A 74 19.27 14.59 -9.00
CA GLN A 74 18.44 13.39 -9.04
C GLN A 74 16.99 13.78 -9.20
N GLU A 75 16.34 13.30 -10.26
CA GLU A 75 14.91 13.45 -10.45
C GLU A 75 14.18 12.23 -9.87
N THR A 76 13.09 12.46 -9.15
CA THR A 76 12.21 11.41 -8.65
C THR A 76 10.76 11.85 -8.73
N TRP A 77 9.85 10.89 -8.73
CA TRP A 77 8.41 11.14 -8.73
C TRP A 77 7.86 11.07 -7.30
N LEU A 78 7.05 12.06 -6.95
CA LEU A 78 6.27 12.14 -5.73
C LEU A 78 4.83 11.74 -6.07
N CYS A 79 4.27 10.75 -5.36
CA CYS A 79 2.90 10.30 -5.54
C CYS A 79 2.03 10.89 -4.43
N LEU A 80 1.01 11.66 -4.81
CA LEU A 80 0.15 12.44 -3.92
C LEU A 80 -1.30 11.97 -4.02
N THR A 81 -2.06 12.14 -2.95
CA THR A 81 -3.51 11.96 -2.96
C THR A 81 -4.19 12.86 -1.93
N ARG A 82 -5.42 13.28 -2.25
CA ARG A 82 -6.35 13.92 -1.29
C ARG A 82 -7.24 12.91 -0.57
N ALA A 83 -7.25 11.67 -1.04
CA ALA A 83 -8.16 10.64 -0.55
C ALA A 83 -7.47 9.76 0.49
N THR A 84 -6.91 10.37 1.54
CA THR A 84 -6.03 9.73 2.53
C THR A 84 -6.68 8.52 3.20
N GLU A 85 -7.93 8.65 3.62
CA GLU A 85 -8.70 7.54 4.21
C GLU A 85 -8.85 6.34 3.25
N LEU A 86 -9.03 6.60 1.97
CA LEU A 86 -9.17 5.56 0.96
C LEU A 86 -7.82 4.95 0.59
N ALA A 87 -6.76 5.76 0.53
CA ALA A 87 -5.41 5.29 0.25
C ALA A 87 -4.88 4.32 1.32
N MET A 88 -5.27 4.51 2.59
CA MET A 88 -4.96 3.55 3.67
C MET A 88 -5.56 2.15 3.46
N LEU A 89 -6.61 2.03 2.65
CA LEU A 89 -7.26 0.75 2.32
C LEU A 89 -6.59 0.02 1.16
N LEU A 90 -5.59 0.62 0.52
CA LEU A 90 -4.80 -0.06 -0.50
C LEU A 90 -3.97 -1.17 0.14
N VAL A 91 -3.81 -2.27 -0.59
CA VAL A 91 -2.93 -3.36 -0.15
C VAL A 91 -1.50 -2.83 -0.15
N PRO A 92 -0.85 -2.69 1.02
CA PRO A 92 0.50 -2.16 1.08
C PRO A 92 1.47 -3.16 0.46
N ASP A 93 2.42 -2.65 -0.30
CA ASP A 93 3.60 -3.40 -0.69
C ASP A 93 4.68 -3.23 0.38
N TRP A 94 5.42 -4.30 0.65
CA TRP A 94 6.38 -4.34 1.74
C TRP A 94 7.55 -3.39 1.49
N LEU A 95 7.93 -2.59 2.49
CA LEU A 95 9.19 -1.86 2.41
C LEU A 95 10.36 -2.87 2.38
N PRO A 96 11.45 -2.58 1.63
CA PRO A 96 12.64 -3.43 1.63
C PRO A 96 13.12 -3.66 3.07
N GLY A 97 13.25 -4.93 3.48
CA GLY A 97 13.69 -5.33 4.83
C GLY A 97 12.57 -5.66 5.84
N GLN A 98 11.30 -5.37 5.54
CA GLN A 98 10.19 -5.70 6.46
C GLN A 98 9.73 -7.17 6.39
N ARG A 99 9.85 -7.79 5.21
CA ARG A 99 9.38 -9.16 4.96
C ARG A 99 10.00 -10.21 5.91
N PRO A 100 11.33 -10.23 6.16
CA PRO A 100 11.92 -11.20 7.09
C PRO A 100 11.48 -10.99 8.54
N ALA A 101 11.22 -9.74 8.95
CA ALA A 101 10.76 -9.43 10.30
C ALA A 101 9.34 -9.94 10.55
N ILE A 102 8.49 -9.86 9.53
CA ILE A 102 7.09 -10.29 9.61
C ILE A 102 6.95 -11.80 9.47
N GLU A 103 7.76 -12.44 8.63
CA GLU A 103 7.83 -13.91 8.55
C GLU A 103 8.22 -14.49 9.93
N ARG A 104 9.21 -13.89 10.62
CA ARG A 104 9.53 -14.28 12.00
C ARG A 104 8.38 -14.10 12.98
N LEU A 105 7.67 -12.97 12.93
CA LEU A 105 6.53 -12.70 13.81
C LEU A 105 5.36 -13.65 13.54
N GLN A 106 5.14 -14.04 12.28
CA GLN A 106 4.12 -15.04 11.91
C GLN A 106 4.48 -16.43 12.42
N GLU A 107 5.75 -16.84 12.31
CA GLU A 107 6.24 -18.10 12.88
C GLU A 107 6.11 -18.13 14.41
N GLU A 108 6.45 -17.04 15.11
CA GLU A 108 6.28 -16.94 16.56
C GLU A 108 4.81 -17.02 16.98
N ASN A 109 3.92 -16.33 16.28
CA ASN A 109 2.48 -16.39 16.55
C ASN A 109 1.90 -17.78 16.30
N ALA A 110 2.30 -18.45 15.21
CA ALA A 110 1.87 -19.82 14.94
C ALA A 110 2.32 -20.78 16.04
N ARG A 111 3.55 -20.60 16.54
CA ARG A 111 4.09 -21.37 17.67
C ARG A 111 3.31 -21.12 18.97
N LEU A 112 3.00 -19.86 19.27
CA LEU A 112 2.21 -19.50 20.46
C LEU A 112 0.79 -20.05 20.38
N ALA A 113 0.15 -19.97 19.21
CA ALA A 113 -1.18 -20.54 18.99
C ALA A 113 -1.19 -22.06 19.23
N SER A 114 -0.20 -22.78 18.71
CA SER A 114 -0.05 -24.23 18.93
C SER A 114 0.16 -24.58 20.40
N LEU A 115 0.95 -23.79 21.14
CA LEU A 115 1.16 -23.99 22.58
C LEU A 115 -0.13 -23.76 23.37
N MET A 116 -0.88 -22.70 23.06
CA MET A 116 -2.18 -22.44 23.69
C MET A 116 -3.18 -23.55 23.42
N GLU A 117 -3.27 -24.01 22.17
CA GLU A 117 -4.15 -25.09 21.75
C GLU A 117 -3.83 -26.40 22.50
N SER A 118 -2.55 -26.74 22.64
CA SER A 118 -2.10 -27.90 23.41
C SER A 118 -2.40 -27.79 24.91
N THR A 119 -2.32 -26.58 25.48
CA THR A 119 -2.61 -26.34 26.91
C THR A 119 -4.11 -26.47 27.20
N ILE A 120 -4.96 -26.03 26.26
CA ILE A 120 -6.42 -26.11 26.35
C ILE A 120 -6.92 -27.54 26.17
N THR A 121 -6.29 -28.36 25.32
CA THR A 121 -6.65 -29.79 25.14
C THR A 121 -6.13 -30.71 26.23
N SER A 122 -5.24 -30.23 27.10
CA SER A 122 -4.65 -30.99 28.22
C SER A 122 -5.41 -30.84 29.55
N LEU A 123 -6.54 -30.12 29.54
CA LEU A 123 -7.49 -29.93 30.65
C LEU A 123 -8.77 -30.74 30.39
#